data_AF-A0A087T5J4-F1
#
_entry.id   AF-A0A087T5J4-F1
#
_cell.length_a   1.000
_cell.length_b   1.000
_cell.length_c   1.000
_cell.angle_alpha   90.00
_cell.angle_beta   90.00
_cell.angle_gamma   90.00
#
_symmetry.space_group_name_H-M   'P 1'
#
loop_
_entity.id
_entity.type
_entity.pdbx_description
1 polymer ?
#
loop_
_entity_poly.entity_id
_entity_poly.type
_entity_poly.pdbx_seq_one_letter_code
_entity_poly.pdbx_strand_id
1 'polypeptide(L)'
;MEGLTKTLQKMREIPMEYWIEESKSAAEKIEVEPILTNKRILKCKRQFDELCEDKSRTLHPVQLFSNAIKIVFDRIVAEIKTTVNSAATLNSNFAFLNVCEILNMSIEELHLLITYHIHNIIYS
;
A
#
# COMPACT_ATOMS: atom_id res chain seq x y z
N MET A 1 -8.37 11.45 -5.63
CA MET A 1 -7.57 10.25 -5.27
C MET A 1 -6.34 10.08 -6.15
N GLU A 2 -6.41 10.30 -7.47
CA GLU A 2 -5.24 10.24 -8.36
C GLU A 2 -4.06 11.11 -7.92
N GLY A 3 -4.32 12.32 -7.40
CA GLY A 3 -3.26 13.22 -6.91
C GLY A 3 -2.46 12.63 -5.76
N LEU A 4 -3.13 12.06 -4.75
CA LEU A 4 -2.48 11.44 -3.59
C LEU A 4 -1.64 10.22 -4.01
N THR A 5 -2.19 9.34 -4.85
CA THR A 5 -1.47 8.16 -5.33
C THR A 5 -0.22 8.55 -6.14
N LYS A 6 -0.32 9.58 -6.99
CA LYS A 6 0.82 10.13 -7.76
C LYS A 6 1.89 10.72 -6.84
N THR A 7 1.49 11.43 -5.77
CA THR A 7 2.43 11.96 -4.77
C THR A 7 3.16 10.83 -4.04
N LEU A 8 2.45 9.80 -3.58
CA LEU A 8 3.06 8.65 -2.89
C LEU A 8 4.01 7.87 -3.81
N GLN A 9 3.67 7.72 -5.09
CA GLN A 9 4.56 7.11 -6.09
C GLN A 9 5.82 7.94 -6.31
N LYS A 10 5.72 9.27 -6.39
CA LYS A 10 6.90 10.15 -6.46
C LYS A 10 7.77 10.02 -5.23
N MET A 11 7.19 10.03 -4.02
CA MET A 11 7.93 9.87 -2.76
C MET A 11 8.65 8.52 -2.66
N ARG A 12 8.05 7.46 -3.20
CA ARG A 12 8.66 6.13 -3.31
C ARG A 12 9.91 6.09 -4.21
N GLU A 13 9.94 6.94 -5.24
CA GLU A 13 11.05 7.03 -6.19
C GLU A 13 12.19 7.94 -5.70
N ILE A 14 11.93 8.77 -4.69
CA ILE A 14 12.97 9.61 -4.09
C ILE A 14 14.08 8.72 -3.51
N PRO A 15 15.37 9.01 -3.81
CA PRO A 15 16.51 8.27 -3.26
C PRO A 15 16.47 8.24 -1.73
N MET A 16 16.76 7.09 -1.14
CA MET A 16 16.67 6.93 0.32
C MET A 16 17.66 7.82 1.07
N GLU A 17 18.75 8.19 0.40
CA GLU A 17 19.75 9.14 0.86
C GLU A 17 19.12 10.49 1.23
N TYR A 18 18.11 10.95 0.48
CA TYR A 18 17.37 12.18 0.79
C TYR A 18 16.63 12.05 2.12
N TRP A 19 15.90 10.95 2.33
CA TRP A 19 15.13 10.71 3.55
C TRP A 19 16.01 10.50 4.78
N ILE A 20 17.20 9.92 4.60
CA ILE A 20 18.18 9.77 5.67
C ILE A 20 18.73 11.12 6.10
N GLU A 21 19.11 11.98 5.14
CA GLU A 21 19.59 13.33 5.45
C GLU A 21 18.49 14.19 6.09
N GLU A 22 17.25 14.10 5.60
CA GLU A 22 16.11 14.78 6.21
C GLU A 22 15.85 14.28 7.64
N SER A 23 15.93 12.97 7.87
CA SER A 23 15.76 12.37 9.20
C SER A 23 16.89 12.76 10.15
N LYS A 24 18.14 12.85 9.68
CA LYS A 24 19.27 13.37 10.47
C LYS A 24 19.04 14.82 10.87
N SER A 25 18.66 15.68 9.92
CA SER A 25 18.37 17.08 10.19
C SER A 25 17.22 17.24 11.19
N ALA A 26 16.20 16.38 11.12
CA ALA A 26 15.11 16.35 12.09
C ALA A 26 15.59 15.88 13.49
N ALA A 27 16.42 14.84 13.56
CA ALA A 27 16.97 14.30 14.80
C ALA A 27 17.90 15.30 15.52
N GLU A 28 18.73 16.03 14.77
CA GLU A 28 19.57 17.12 15.28
C GLU A 28 18.74 18.24 15.92
N LYS A 29 17.59 18.60 15.34
CA LYS A 29 16.69 19.63 15.88
C LYS A 29 16.05 19.24 17.22
N ILE A 30 15.99 17.96 17.53
CA ILE A 30 15.40 17.42 18.78
C ILE A 30 16.48 16.84 19.70
N GLU A 31 17.76 17.12 19.43
CA GLU A 31 18.92 16.65 20.21
C GLU A 31 19.00 15.12 20.38
N VAL A 32 18.47 14.37 19.40
CA VAL A 32 18.55 12.91 19.37
C VAL A 32 19.66 12.49 18.40
N GLU A 33 20.58 11.64 18.87
CA GLU A 33 21.65 11.13 18.03
C GLU A 33 21.11 10.10 17.00
N PRO A 34 21.26 10.33 15.68
CA PRO A 34 20.72 9.42 14.67
C PRO A 34 21.61 8.18 14.54
N ILE A 35 21.26 7.10 15.26
CA ILE A 35 22.01 5.83 15.21
C ILE A 35 21.52 4.97 14.03
N LEU A 36 22.23 5.02 12.89
CA LEU A 36 22.10 4.03 11.81
C LEU A 36 23.25 3.01 11.90
N THR A 37 23.07 1.95 12.69
CA THR A 37 24.10 0.92 12.87
C THR A 37 24.16 -0.09 11.71
N ASN A 38 25.38 -0.46 11.31
CA ASN A 38 25.64 -1.51 10.32
C ASN A 38 25.21 -2.90 10.84
N LYS A 39 24.22 -3.52 10.19
CA LYS A 39 23.70 -4.85 10.57
C LYS A 39 24.27 -5.92 9.62
N ARG A 40 25.16 -6.78 10.12
CA ARG A 40 25.67 -7.96 9.39
C ARG A 40 24.62 -9.07 9.41
N ILE A 41 24.20 -9.56 8.25
CA ILE A 41 23.33 -10.74 8.13
C ILE A 41 24.18 -11.94 7.72
N LEU A 42 24.29 -12.93 8.62
CA LEU A 42 24.95 -14.20 8.33
C LEU A 42 24.00 -15.08 7.50
N LYS A 43 24.45 -15.56 6.33
CA LYS A 43 23.79 -16.67 5.64
C LYS A 43 24.09 -17.94 6.44
N CYS A 44 23.05 -18.65 6.87
CA CYS A 44 23.22 -19.96 7.50
C CYS A 44 24.04 -20.88 6.59
N LYS A 45 25.14 -21.42 7.12
CA LYS A 45 25.96 -22.45 6.47
C LYS A 45 25.12 -23.72 6.37
N ARG A 46 24.76 -24.15 5.16
CA ARG A 46 24.46 -25.56 4.90
C ARG A 46 25.76 -26.16 4.38
N GLN A 47 26.32 -27.09 5.16
CA GLN A 47 27.53 -27.89 4.91
C GLN A 47 28.82 -27.42 5.63
N PHE A 48 29.36 -28.38 6.38
CA PHE A 48 30.69 -28.40 6.97
C PHE A 48 31.66 -28.91 5.90
N ASP A 49 32.34 -28.02 5.19
CA ASP A 49 33.54 -28.35 4.43
C ASP A 49 34.54 -27.20 4.52
N GLU A 50 35.83 -27.55 4.60
CA GLU A 50 36.96 -26.67 4.96
C GLU A 50 37.24 -25.53 3.94
N LEU A 51 36.52 -25.49 2.81
CA LEU A 51 36.68 -24.50 1.74
C LEU A 51 35.46 -23.56 1.58
N CYS A 52 34.65 -23.41 2.62
CA CYS A 52 33.48 -22.51 2.54
C CYS A 52 33.92 -21.04 2.63
N GLU A 53 34.21 -20.43 1.47
CA GLU A 53 34.32 -18.97 1.34
C GLU A 53 33.10 -18.28 1.96
N ASP A 54 33.35 -17.27 2.78
CA ASP A 54 32.33 -16.52 3.52
C ASP A 54 31.51 -15.69 2.51
N LYS A 55 30.48 -16.31 1.89
CA LYS A 55 29.54 -15.64 0.98
C LYS A 55 28.55 -14.75 1.76
N SER A 56 29.03 -13.98 2.73
CA SER A 56 28.27 -12.93 3.37
C SER A 56 28.02 -11.82 2.34
N ARG A 57 26.73 -11.52 2.07
CA ARG A 57 26.36 -10.32 1.33
C ARG A 57 26.13 -9.22 2.35
N THR A 58 27.00 -8.21 2.39
CA THR A 58 26.76 -7.00 3.18
C THR A 58 25.71 -6.18 2.45
N LEU A 59 24.44 -6.28 2.84
CA LEU A 59 23.46 -5.29 2.46
C LEU A 59 23.64 -4.09 3.39
N HIS A 60 23.95 -2.93 2.83
CA HIS A 60 24.11 -1.71 3.63
C HIS A 60 22.77 -1.44 4.35
N PRO A 61 22.74 -1.06 5.64
CA PRO A 61 21.50 -0.81 6.39
C PRO A 61 20.55 0.13 5.67
N VAL A 62 21.11 1.13 4.98
CA VAL A 62 20.40 2.07 4.11
C VAL A 62 19.60 1.36 3.02
N GLN A 63 20.14 0.32 2.40
CA GLN A 63 19.45 -0.46 1.38
C GLN A 63 18.33 -1.33 1.96
N LEU A 64 18.55 -1.92 3.14
CA LEU A 64 17.52 -2.69 3.86
C LEU A 64 16.34 -1.79 4.26
N PHE A 65 16.65 -0.62 4.83
CA PHE A 65 15.67 0.36 5.21
C PHE A 65 14.94 0.93 3.99
N SER A 66 15.66 1.24 2.90
CA SER A 66 15.07 1.67 1.63
C SER A 66 14.05 0.66 1.09
N ASN A 67 14.41 -0.62 1.07
CA ASN A 67 13.50 -1.68 0.61
C ASN A 67 12.26 -1.80 1.51
N ALA A 68 12.43 -1.71 2.83
CA ALA A 68 11.31 -1.73 3.76
C ALA A 68 10.35 -0.55 3.53
N ILE A 69 10.88 0.66 3.35
CA ILE A 69 10.08 1.85 3.09
C ILE A 69 9.35 1.76 1.74
N LYS A 70 10.00 1.26 0.68
CA LYS A 70 9.34 1.01 -0.62
C LYS A 70 8.16 0.04 -0.49
N ILE A 71 8.33 -1.03 0.29
CA ILE A 71 7.24 -1.99 0.57
C ILE A 71 6.07 -1.31 1.29
N VAL A 72 6.35 -0.39 2.23
CA VAL A 72 5.29 0.39 2.91
C VAL A 72 4.54 1.26 1.91
N PHE A 73 5.23 2.00 1.04
CA PHE A 73 4.59 2.80 0.00
C PHE A 73 3.75 1.95 -0.96
N ASP A 74 4.28 0.80 -1.39
CA ASP A 74 3.56 -0.14 -2.27
C ASP A 74 2.26 -0.64 -1.63
N ARG A 75 2.31 -0.98 -0.34
CA ARG A 75 1.12 -1.41 0.42
C ARG A 75 0.08 -0.29 0.53
N ILE A 76 0.50 0.92 0.89
CA ILE A 76 -0.43 2.06 1.00
C ILE A 76 -1.11 2.35 -0.35
N VAL A 77 -0.34 2.35 -1.44
CA VAL A 77 -0.88 2.57 -2.78
C VAL A 77 -1.86 1.47 -3.18
N ALA A 78 -1.54 0.20 -2.89
CA ALA A 78 -2.42 -0.92 -3.16
C ALA A 78 -3.74 -0.84 -2.38
N GLU A 79 -3.67 -0.46 -1.10
CA GLU A 79 -4.85 -0.33 -0.24
C GLU A 79 -5.77 0.80 -0.73
N ILE A 80 -5.19 1.96 -1.06
CA ILE A 80 -5.92 3.09 -1.65
C ILE A 80 -6.63 2.69 -2.93
N LYS A 81 -5.94 1.99 -3.84
CA LYS A 81 -6.53 1.51 -5.10
C LYS A 81 -7.66 0.52 -4.84
N THR A 82 -7.46 -0.42 -3.93
CA THR A 82 -8.47 -1.41 -3.57
C THR A 82 -9.71 -0.72 -3.01
N THR A 83 -9.54 0.24 -2.12
CA THR A 83 -10.64 1.00 -1.52
C THR A 83 -11.44 1.77 -2.59
N VAL A 84 -10.74 2.46 -3.50
CA VAL A 84 -11.37 3.21 -4.59
C VAL A 84 -12.12 2.27 -5.54
N ASN A 85 -11.53 1.13 -5.89
CA ASN A 85 -12.17 0.14 -6.75
C ASN A 85 -13.42 -0.46 -6.07
N SER A 86 -13.33 -0.82 -4.79
CA SER A 86 -14.47 -1.31 -4.02
C SER A 86 -15.60 -0.27 -3.95
N ALA A 87 -15.27 1.01 -3.76
CA ALA A 87 -16.27 2.08 -3.77
C ALA A 87 -16.92 2.24 -5.17
N ALA A 88 -16.13 2.12 -6.24
CA ALA A 88 -16.66 2.16 -7.60
C ALA A 88 -17.57 0.96 -7.90
N THR A 89 -17.20 -0.25 -7.46
CA THR A 89 -18.03 -1.46 -7.57
C THR A 89 -19.33 -1.30 -6.79
N LEU A 90 -19.28 -0.80 -5.54
CA LEU A 90 -20.48 -0.52 -4.75
C LEU A 90 -21.38 0.49 -5.45
N ASN A 91 -20.84 1.61 -5.92
CA ASN A 91 -21.62 2.61 -6.65
C ASN A 91 -22.26 2.03 -7.92
N SER A 92 -21.56 1.16 -8.65
CA SER A 92 -22.10 0.48 -9.83
C SER A 92 -23.22 -0.49 -9.45
N ASN A 93 -23.03 -1.29 -8.40
CA ASN A 93 -24.01 -2.26 -7.93
C ASN A 93 -25.30 -1.58 -7.46
N PHE A 94 -25.20 -0.38 -6.88
CA PHE A 94 -26.33 0.38 -6.37
C PHE A 94 -26.75 1.56 -7.28
N ALA A 95 -26.24 1.63 -8.51
CA ALA A 95 -26.57 2.71 -9.45
C ALA A 95 -28.08 2.78 -9.77
N PHE A 96 -28.79 1.65 -9.66
CA PHE A 96 -30.24 1.55 -9.82
C PHE A 96 -31.03 2.32 -8.75
N LEU A 97 -30.40 2.70 -7.64
CA LEU A 97 -31.02 3.53 -6.60
C LEU A 97 -30.97 5.02 -6.94
N ASN A 98 -31.34 5.37 -8.17
CA ASN A 98 -31.42 6.75 -8.62
C ASN A 98 -32.67 7.42 -8.04
N VAL A 99 -32.48 8.47 -7.23
CA VAL A 99 -33.57 9.18 -6.52
C VAL A 99 -34.64 9.69 -7.47
N CYS A 100 -34.27 10.18 -8.65
CA CYS A 100 -35.23 10.69 -9.63
C CYS A 100 -36.14 9.60 -10.20
N GLU A 101 -35.62 8.38 -10.32
CA GLU A 101 -36.37 7.24 -10.85
C GLU A 101 -37.25 6.64 -9.75
N ILE A 102 -36.70 6.49 -8.53
CA ILE A 102 -37.42 5.95 -7.36
C ILE A 102 -38.68 6.77 -7.03
N LEU A 103 -38.57 8.11 -7.05
CA LEU A 103 -39.68 9.00 -6.69
C LEU A 103 -40.89 8.88 -7.63
N ASN A 104 -40.70 8.33 -8.83
CA ASN A 104 -41.74 8.15 -9.83
C ASN A 104 -42.29 6.72 -9.90
N MET A 105 -41.80 5.80 -9.05
CA MET A 105 -42.25 4.41 -9.01
C MET A 105 -43.32 4.18 -7.94
N SER A 106 -44.22 3.23 -8.21
CA SER A 106 -45.06 2.64 -7.18
C SER A 106 -44.24 1.77 -6.21
N ILE A 107 -44.84 1.46 -5.05
CA ILE A 107 -44.20 0.59 -4.05
C ILE A 107 -43.93 -0.81 -4.61
N GLU A 108 -44.83 -1.35 -5.44
CA GLU A 108 -44.65 -2.68 -6.05
C GLU A 108 -43.49 -2.71 -7.05
N GLU A 109 -43.37 -1.68 -7.89
CA GLU A 109 -42.28 -1.55 -8.86
C GLU A 109 -40.92 -1.41 -8.15
N LEU A 110 -40.87 -0.60 -7.10
CA LEU A 110 -39.66 -0.45 -6.29
C LEU A 110 -39.24 -1.77 -5.64
N HIS A 111 -40.20 -2.53 -5.11
CA HIS A 111 -39.93 -3.84 -4.50
C HIS A 111 -39.33 -4.81 -5.55
N LEU A 112 -39.95 -4.91 -6.72
CA LEU A 112 -39.48 -5.79 -7.80
C LEU A 112 -38.06 -5.43 -8.25
N LEU A 113 -37.79 -4.13 -8.43
CA LEU A 113 -36.48 -3.60 -8.83
C LEU A 113 -35.38 -3.99 -7.83
N ILE A 114 -35.64 -3.74 -6.54
CA ILE A 114 -34.71 -4.05 -5.44
C ILE A 114 -34.44 -5.56 -5.38
N THR A 115 -35.48 -6.40 -5.41
CA THR A 115 -35.32 -7.86 -5.33
C THR A 115 -34.50 -8.40 -6.50
N TYR A 116 -34.77 -7.93 -7.73
CA TYR A 116 -34.04 -8.35 -8.92
C TYR A 116 -32.55 -7.96 -8.85
N HIS A 117 -32.24 -6.73 -8.46
CA HIS A 117 -30.85 -6.25 -8.40
C HIS A 117 -30.06 -6.88 -7.25
N ILE A 118 -30.64 -7.03 -6.06
CA ILE A 118 -29.99 -7.71 -4.94
C ILE A 118 -29.68 -9.17 -5.28
N HIS A 119 -30.62 -9.87 -5.94
CA HIS A 119 -30.38 -11.24 -6.40
C HIS A 119 -29.18 -11.30 -7.35
N ASN A 120 -29.12 -10.41 -8.35
CA ASN A 120 -27.98 -10.38 -9.27
C ASN A 120 -26.67 -10.03 -8.57
N ILE A 121 -26.65 -9.12 -7.58
CA ILE A 121 -25.42 -8.79 -6.84
C ILE A 121 -24.90 -9.97 -6.01
N ILE A 122 -25.80 -10.77 -5.43
CA ILE A 122 -25.42 -11.92 -4.58
C ILE A 122 -24.94 -13.11 -5.41
N TYR A 123 -25.50 -13.30 -6.62
CA TYR A 123 -25.30 -14.49 -7.44
C TYR A 123 -24.49 -14.27 -8.73
N SER A 124 -23.90 -13.08 -8.94
CA SER A 124 -22.91 -12.79 -10.00
C SER A 124 -21.48 -13.04 -9.50
#